data_AF-A0A936N3I7-F1
#
_entry.id   AF-A0A936N3I7-F1
#
_cell.length_a   1.000
_cell.length_b   1.000
_cell.length_c   1.000
_cell.angle_alpha   90.00
_cell.angle_beta   90.00
_cell.angle_gamma   90.00
#
_symmetry.space_group_name_H-M   'P 1'
#
loop_
_entity.id
_entity.type
_entity.pdbx_description
1 polymer ?
#
loop_
_entity_poly.entity_id
_entity_poly.type
_entity_poly.pdbx_seq_one_letter_code
_entity_poly.pdbx_strand_id
1 'polypeptide(L)'
;MAHYENEELGVSFSLPDRFTVRDNLNFRGHLGRVASDSAFIRYWVAALPIIEGWQCALIPDPAALDMDTETDARIADIVQWTANSVAGHMLALVAPEKN
;
A
#
# COMPACT_ATOMS: atom_id res chain seq x y z
N MET A 1 7.48 -13.91 -0.97
CA MET A 1 6.85 -12.59 -1.03
C MET A 1 5.49 -12.78 -1.65
N ALA A 2 4.48 -12.05 -1.17
CA ALA A 2 3.13 -12.13 -1.69
C ALA A 2 3.01 -11.16 -2.85
N HIS A 3 2.66 -11.67 -4.02
CA HIS A 3 2.46 -10.88 -5.22
C HIS A 3 1.01 -10.39 -5.32
N TYR A 4 0.83 -9.15 -5.73
CA TYR A 4 -0.45 -8.49 -5.94
C TYR A 4 -0.47 -7.89 -7.33
N GLU A 5 -1.51 -8.20 -8.09
CA GLU A 5 -1.70 -7.70 -9.45
C GLU A 5 -3.17 -7.36 -9.67
N ASN A 6 -3.41 -6.26 -10.40
CA ASN A 6 -4.70 -5.89 -10.94
C ASN A 6 -4.54 -5.52 -12.41
N GLU A 7 -4.92 -6.45 -13.29
CA GLU A 7 -4.80 -6.30 -14.75
C GLU A 7 -5.63 -5.12 -15.28
N GLU A 8 -6.82 -4.87 -14.71
CA GLU A 8 -7.72 -3.79 -15.14
C GLU A 8 -7.11 -2.41 -14.84
N LEU A 9 -6.46 -2.28 -13.69
CA LEU A 9 -5.79 -1.04 -13.28
C LEU A 9 -4.33 -0.94 -13.78
N GLY A 10 -3.79 -2.00 -14.36
CA GLY A 10 -2.40 -2.05 -14.85
C GLY A 10 -1.38 -1.82 -13.75
N VAL A 11 -1.61 -2.38 -12.56
CA VAL A 11 -0.73 -2.24 -11.39
C VAL A 11 -0.33 -3.59 -10.82
N SER A 12 0.95 -3.75 -10.50
CA SER A 12 1.45 -4.91 -9.76
C SER A 12 2.58 -4.53 -8.79
N PHE A 13 2.69 -5.30 -7.71
CA PHE A 13 3.76 -5.17 -6.72
C PHE A 13 3.86 -6.42 -5.85
N SER A 14 4.86 -6.46 -4.97
CA SER A 14 5.02 -7.52 -3.97
C SER A 14 5.15 -6.95 -2.56
N LEU A 15 4.73 -7.73 -1.58
CA LEU A 15 4.93 -7.46 -0.15
C LEU A 15 5.72 -8.60 0.53
N PRO A 16 6.52 -8.31 1.56
CA PRO A 16 7.19 -9.35 2.35
C PRO A 16 6.20 -10.29 3.04
N ASP A 17 6.42 -11.61 3.02
CA ASP A 17 5.54 -12.57 3.71
C ASP A 17 5.69 -12.52 5.24
N ARG A 18 6.75 -11.87 5.71
CA ARG A 18 7.11 -11.77 7.12
C ARG A 18 7.66 -10.39 7.38
N PHE A 19 7.19 -9.78 8.46
CA PHE A 19 7.66 -8.49 8.94
C PHE A 19 8.37 -8.69 10.28
N THR A 20 9.52 -8.06 10.46
CA THR A 20 10.12 -7.98 11.79
C THR A 20 9.27 -7.06 12.68
N VAL A 21 9.54 -7.06 13.99
CA VAL A 21 8.92 -6.09 14.92
C VAL A 21 9.25 -4.65 14.49
N ARG A 22 10.47 -4.40 14.00
CA ARG A 22 10.89 -3.08 13.54
C ARG A 22 10.08 -2.65 12.32
N ASP A 23 9.86 -3.53 11.35
CA ASP A 23 9.11 -3.22 10.14
C ASP A 23 7.64 -2.91 10.47
N ASN A 24 7.04 -3.70 11.38
CA ASN A 24 5.69 -3.44 11.89
C ASN A 24 5.58 -2.09 12.60
N LEU A 25 6.56 -1.74 13.45
CA LEU A 25 6.57 -0.45 14.14
C LEU A 25 6.75 0.71 13.17
N ASN A 26 7.61 0.56 12.15
CA ASN A 26 7.79 1.56 11.09
C ASN A 26 6.47 1.77 10.34
N PHE A 27 5.83 0.69 9.86
CA PHE A 27 4.55 0.75 9.17
C PHE A 27 3.47 1.45 10.01
N ARG A 28 3.34 1.08 11.29
CA ARG A 28 2.39 1.73 12.22
C ARG A 28 2.75 3.19 12.48
N GLY A 29 4.03 3.53 12.54
CA GLY A 29 4.51 4.91 12.64
C GLY A 29 4.09 5.75 11.44
N HIS A 30 4.21 5.22 10.22
CA HIS A 30 3.73 5.89 9.02
C HIS A 30 2.20 6.09 9.03
N LEU A 31 1.43 5.08 9.45
CA LEU A 31 -0.03 5.21 9.61
C LEU A 31 -0.46 6.29 10.62
N GLY A 32 0.36 6.54 11.64
CA GLY A 32 0.12 7.56 12.66
C GLY A 32 0.51 8.97 12.23
N ARG A 33 1.52 9.12 11.35
CA ARG A 33 2.02 10.42 10.89
C ARG A 33 0.99 11.21 10.07
N VAL A 34 0.15 10.51 9.33
CA VAL A 34 -0.90 11.07 8.47
C VAL A 34 -2.31 10.73 8.99
N ALA A 35 -2.45 10.66 10.32
CA ALA A 35 -3.68 10.18 10.97
C ALA A 35 -4.94 11.02 10.70
N SER A 36 -4.79 12.28 10.28
CA SER A 36 -5.90 13.17 9.89
C SER A 36 -6.49 12.85 8.52
N ASP A 37 -5.76 12.09 7.69
CA ASP A 37 -6.16 11.81 6.31
C ASP A 37 -7.09 10.60 6.23
N SER A 38 -7.67 10.41 5.03
CA SER A 38 -8.50 9.24 4.76
C SER A 38 -7.71 7.94 4.94
N ALA A 39 -8.41 6.85 5.26
CA ALA A 39 -7.77 5.54 5.45
C ALA A 39 -6.95 5.12 4.23
N PHE A 40 -7.41 5.40 3.00
CA PHE A 40 -6.69 5.04 1.78
C PHE A 40 -5.36 5.78 1.65
N ILE A 41 -5.32 7.08 1.93
CA ILE A 41 -4.09 7.88 1.91
C ILE A 41 -3.11 7.36 2.96
N ARG A 42 -3.61 7.06 4.16
CA ARG A 42 -2.80 6.53 5.26
C ARG A 42 -2.12 5.21 4.89
N TYR A 43 -2.89 4.26 4.36
CA TYR A 43 -2.36 2.96 3.98
C TYR A 43 -1.46 3.04 2.73
N TRP A 44 -1.77 3.91 1.78
CA TRP A 44 -0.86 4.20 0.66
C TRP A 44 0.50 4.68 1.13
N VAL A 45 0.54 5.75 1.93
CA VAL A 45 1.79 6.34 2.43
C VAL A 45 2.57 5.34 3.28
N ALA A 46 1.89 4.55 4.11
CA ALA A 46 2.52 3.50 4.92
C ALA A 46 3.04 2.31 4.09
N ALA A 47 2.49 2.08 2.89
CA ALA A 47 2.91 1.02 1.99
C ALA A 47 4.21 1.34 1.24
N LEU A 48 4.48 2.62 0.95
CA LEU A 48 5.62 3.03 0.12
C LEU A 48 6.97 2.41 0.54
N PRO A 49 7.31 2.30 1.84
CA PRO A 49 8.59 1.72 2.25
C PRO A 49 8.67 0.19 2.16
N ILE A 50 7.54 -0.50 1.96
CA ILE A 50 7.42 -1.96 2.06
C ILE A 50 6.96 -2.61 0.74
N ILE A 51 6.51 -1.80 -0.22
CA ILE A 51 6.21 -2.22 -1.59
C ILE A 51 7.53 -2.49 -2.32
N GLU A 52 7.60 -3.64 -2.97
CA GLU A 52 8.73 -4.01 -3.82
C GLU A 52 8.24 -4.36 -5.22
N GLY A 53 9.09 -4.11 -6.23
CA GLY A 53 8.78 -4.44 -7.62
C GLY A 53 7.54 -3.74 -8.17
N TRP A 54 7.29 -2.49 -7.75
CA TRP A 54 6.16 -1.69 -8.23
C TRP A 54 6.21 -1.53 -9.76
N GLN A 55 5.08 -1.81 -10.41
CA GLN A 55 4.86 -1.57 -11.83
C GLN A 55 3.50 -0.92 -12.01
N CYS A 56 3.47 0.31 -12.50
CA CYS A 56 2.25 1.00 -12.90
C CYS A 56 2.62 2.10 -13.91
N ALA A 57 1.98 2.09 -15.09
CA ALA A 57 2.26 3.08 -16.12
C ALA A 57 1.76 4.49 -15.75
N LEU A 58 0.63 4.58 -15.04
CA LEU A 58 0.04 5.85 -14.62
C LEU A 58 0.76 6.47 -13.41
N ILE A 59 1.40 5.64 -12.59
CA ILE A 59 2.16 6.08 -11.41
C ILE A 59 3.54 5.41 -11.47
N PRO A 60 4.48 5.91 -12.29
CA PRO A 60 5.79 5.26 -12.45
C PRO A 60 6.62 5.23 -11.16
N ASP A 61 6.50 6.28 -10.35
CA ASP A 61 7.09 6.38 -9.02
C ASP A 61 5.98 6.65 -7.98
N PRO A 62 5.61 5.65 -7.15
CA PRO A 62 4.53 5.79 -6.20
C PRO A 62 4.84 6.78 -5.07
N ALA A 63 6.12 7.07 -4.80
CA ALA A 63 6.53 8.05 -3.80
C ALA A 63 6.49 9.49 -4.33
N ALA A 64 6.46 9.68 -5.66
CA ALA A 64 6.38 10.99 -6.31
C ALA A 64 4.94 11.43 -6.62
N LEU A 65 3.93 10.59 -6.35
CA LEU A 65 2.53 10.92 -6.60
C LEU A 65 2.07 12.10 -5.72
N ASP A 66 1.64 13.18 -6.36
CA ASP A 66 1.01 14.33 -5.69
C ASP A 66 -0.52 14.22 -5.75
N MET A 67 -1.11 13.80 -4.63
CA MET A 67 -2.56 13.55 -4.53
C MET A 67 -3.39 14.84 -4.50
N ASP A 68 -2.79 15.99 -4.23
CA ASP A 68 -3.50 17.27 -4.14
C ASP A 68 -3.67 17.94 -5.51
N THR A 69 -2.87 17.52 -6.50
CA THR A 69 -2.87 18.10 -7.85
C THR A 69 -3.31 17.12 -8.93
N GLU A 70 -3.22 15.81 -8.68
CA GLU A 70 -3.67 14.79 -9.62
C GLU A 70 -5.20 14.79 -9.79
N THR A 71 -5.65 14.61 -11.03
CA THR A 71 -7.08 14.68 -11.41
C THR A 71 -7.59 13.44 -12.13
N ASP A 72 -6.72 12.52 -12.55
CA ASP A 72 -7.14 11.26 -13.17
C ASP A 72 -7.80 10.34 -12.13
N ALA A 73 -9.10 10.07 -12.31
CA ALA A 73 -9.86 9.20 -11.43
C ALA A 73 -9.26 7.79 -11.30
N ARG A 74 -8.57 7.29 -12.34
CA ARG A 74 -7.93 5.97 -12.31
C ARG A 74 -6.79 5.91 -11.32
N ILE A 75 -6.12 7.03 -11.04
CA ILE A 75 -5.07 7.08 -10.02
C ILE A 75 -5.70 6.92 -8.62
N ALA A 76 -6.87 7.50 -8.38
CA ALA A 76 -7.60 7.26 -7.14
C ALA A 76 -7.96 5.78 -6.95
N ASP A 77 -8.40 5.09 -8.03
CA ASP A 77 -8.69 3.66 -8.01
C ASP A 77 -7.44 2.82 -7.71
N ILE A 78 -6.30 3.15 -8.33
CA ILE A 78 -5.01 2.49 -8.07
C ILE A 78 -4.58 2.67 -6.60
N VAL A 79 -4.68 3.90 -6.08
CA VAL A 79 -4.34 4.21 -4.69
C VAL A 79 -5.24 3.42 -3.74
N GLN A 80 -6.56 3.43 -3.98
CA GLN A 80 -7.52 2.70 -3.17
C GLN A 80 -7.27 1.20 -3.19
N TRP A 81 -7.07 0.60 -4.37
CA TRP A 81 -6.82 -0.83 -4.51
C TRP A 81 -5.52 -1.23 -3.81
N THR A 82 -4.44 -0.49 -4.04
CA THR A 82 -3.15 -0.73 -3.39
C THR A 82 -3.25 -0.63 -1.86
N ALA A 83 -3.90 0.42 -1.36
CA ALA A 83 -4.12 0.63 0.07
C ALA A 83 -4.89 -0.53 0.71
N ASN A 84 -5.95 -1.01 0.06
CA ASN A 84 -6.73 -2.15 0.54
C ASN A 84 -5.93 -3.45 0.52
N SER A 85 -5.17 -3.72 -0.54
CA SER A 85 -4.29 -4.90 -0.64
C SER A 85 -3.26 -4.93 0.49
N VAL A 86 -2.62 -3.79 0.76
CA VAL A 86 -1.65 -3.66 1.86
C VAL A 86 -2.32 -3.81 3.22
N ALA A 87 -3.46 -3.15 3.44
CA ALA A 87 -4.20 -3.28 4.70
C ALA A 87 -4.61 -4.73 4.96
N GLY A 88 -5.15 -5.41 3.95
CA GLY A 88 -5.53 -6.82 4.01
C GLY A 88 -4.34 -7.73 4.29
N HIS A 89 -3.20 -7.50 3.62
CA HIS A 89 -1.96 -8.24 3.87
C HIS A 89 -1.50 -8.10 5.32
N MET A 90 -1.41 -6.86 5.82
CA MET A 90 -0.97 -6.59 7.18
C MET A 90 -1.93 -7.15 8.24
N LEU A 91 -3.24 -7.17 7.97
CA LEU A 91 -4.22 -7.80 8.85
C LEU A 91 -4.06 -9.33 8.88
N ALA A 92 -3.81 -9.96 7.73
CA ALA A 92 -3.61 -11.40 7.63
C ALA A 92 -2.39 -11.88 8.43
N LEU A 93 -1.33 -11.05 8.51
CA LEU A 93 -0.14 -11.34 9.33
C LEU A 93 -0.39 -11.26 10.84
N VAL A 94 -1.40 -10.52 11.27
CA VAL A 94 -1.75 -10.36 12.69
C VAL A 94 -2.77 -11.40 13.15
N ALA A 95 -3.55 -11.96 12.22
CA ALA A 95 -4.54 -12.99 12.54
C ALA A 95 -3.82 -14.27 13.02
N PRO A 96 -4.13 -14.81 14.21
CA PRO A 96 -3.62 -16.11 14.62
C PRO A 96 -4.09 -17.19 13.64
N GLU A 97 -3.26 -18.20 13.39
CA GLU A 97 -3.66 -19.36 12.58
C GLU A 97 -4.99 -19.90 13.14
N LYS A 98 -6.00 -20.03 12.27
CA LYS A 98 -7.23 -20.73 12.62
C LYS A 98 -6.85 -22.21 12.78
N ASN A 99 -6.76 -22.66 14.04
CA ASN A 99 -6.60 -24.06 14.42
C ASN A 99 -7.57 -24.98 13.66
#